data_AF-A0A349X547-F1
#
_entry.id   AF-A0A349X547-F1
#
_cell.length_a   1.000
_cell.length_b   1.000
_cell.length_c   1.000
_cell.angle_alpha   90.00
_cell.angle_beta   90.00
_cell.angle_gamma   90.00
#
_symmetry.space_group_name_H-M   'P 1'
#
loop_
_entity.id
_entity.type
_entity.pdbx_description
1 polymer ?
#
loop_
_entity_poly.entity_id
_entity_poly.type
_entity_poly.pdbx_seq_one_letter_code
_entity_poly.pdbx_strand_id
1 'polypeptide(L)'
;MATKTGASGVVKIAASGGTVAVVGEVRSFTFDGSADTIEDSVMGDVARTYKEGLKTNTVSLEVYWDEADAQQLILDERASIDFEVYPTGTGSGETFFSGSGIVTSRSITGAFDGMVEASFSIQCSGAITEAQV
;
A
#
# COMPACT_ATOMS: atom_id res chain seq x y z
N MET A 1 17.32 -9.19 -15.93
CA MET A 1 16.79 -7.87 -15.57
C MET A 1 15.77 -7.50 -16.63
N ALA A 2 14.49 -7.42 -16.27
CA ALA A 2 13.39 -7.16 -17.20
C ALA A 2 12.60 -5.95 -16.71
N THR A 3 12.24 -5.06 -17.63
CA THR A 3 11.30 -3.99 -17.35
C THR A 3 9.88 -4.55 -17.41
N LYS A 4 9.03 -4.14 -16.47
CA LYS A 4 7.63 -4.56 -16.37
C LYS A 4 6.74 -3.35 -16.55
N THR A 5 5.59 -3.53 -17.18
CA THR A 5 4.63 -2.46 -17.41
C THR A 5 3.79 -2.21 -16.16
N GLY A 6 3.68 -0.96 -15.72
CA GLY A 6 2.82 -0.58 -14.59
C GLY A 6 1.34 -0.88 -14.82
N ALA A 7 0.91 -1.06 -16.07
CA ALA A 7 -0.45 -1.49 -16.43
C ALA A 7 -0.81 -2.90 -15.92
N SER A 8 0.18 -3.69 -15.50
CA SER A 8 -0.04 -5.00 -14.90
C SER A 8 -0.21 -4.92 -13.38
N GLY A 9 0.00 -3.75 -12.77
CA GLY A 9 -0.11 -3.56 -11.33
C GLY A 9 -1.53 -3.79 -10.84
N VAL A 10 -1.68 -4.52 -9.73
CA VAL A 10 -2.98 -4.83 -9.13
C VAL A 10 -2.91 -4.54 -7.63
N VAL A 11 -3.90 -3.85 -7.09
CA VAL A 11 -4.06 -3.73 -5.63
C VAL A 11 -5.31 -4.47 -5.23
N LYS A 12 -5.21 -5.31 -4.20
CA LYS A 12 -6.33 -6.01 -3.60
C LYS A 12 -6.47 -5.60 -2.15
N ILE A 13 -7.71 -5.49 -1.69
CA ILE A 13 -8.02 -5.15 -0.30
C ILE A 13 -9.22 -5.95 0.22
N ALA A 14 -9.31 -6.05 1.52
CA ALA A 14 -10.47 -6.55 2.25
C ALA A 14 -10.59 -5.89 3.61
N ALA A 15 -11.80 -5.89 4.18
CA ALA A 15 -11.96 -5.67 5.60
C ALA A 15 -11.08 -6.66 6.38
N SER A 16 -10.51 -6.24 7.51
CA SER A 16 -9.58 -7.07 8.28
C SER A 16 -10.16 -8.46 8.58
N GLY A 17 -9.38 -9.51 8.29
CA GLY A 17 -9.76 -10.92 8.38
C GLY A 17 -10.57 -11.46 7.20
N GLY A 18 -10.80 -10.64 6.17
CA GLY A 18 -11.56 -10.99 4.97
C GLY A 18 -10.72 -11.57 3.84
N THR A 19 -11.38 -11.93 2.73
CA THR A 19 -10.71 -12.34 1.49
C THR A 19 -10.46 -11.12 0.61
N VAL A 20 -9.18 -10.83 0.36
CA VAL A 20 -8.74 -9.72 -0.49
C VAL A 20 -9.26 -9.86 -1.93
N ALA A 21 -9.75 -8.75 -2.47
CA ALA A 21 -10.24 -8.67 -3.84
C ALA A 21 -9.79 -7.36 -4.48
N VAL A 22 -9.78 -7.34 -5.83
CA VAL A 22 -9.18 -6.27 -6.63
C VAL A 22 -9.94 -4.96 -6.43
N VAL A 23 -9.20 -3.87 -6.22
CA VAL A 23 -9.74 -2.51 -6.25
C VAL A 23 -9.94 -2.10 -7.71
N GLY A 24 -11.11 -1.58 -8.02
CA GLY A 24 -11.45 -1.07 -9.34
C GLY A 24 -10.65 0.19 -9.72
N GLU A 25 -10.50 0.40 -11.03
CA GLU A 25 -10.09 1.68 -11.63
C GLU A 25 -8.85 2.35 -11.01
N VAL A 26 -7.88 1.55 -10.56
CA VAL A 26 -6.62 2.05 -9.97
C VAL A 26 -5.76 2.70 -11.06
N ARG A 27 -5.42 3.98 -10.85
CA ARG A 27 -4.58 4.77 -11.76
C ARG A 27 -3.12 4.76 -11.33
N SER A 28 -2.91 4.85 -10.02
CA SER A 28 -1.59 4.75 -9.41
C SER A 28 -1.71 4.23 -7.99
N PHE A 29 -0.72 3.45 -7.58
CA PHE A 29 -0.50 3.08 -6.19
C PHE A 29 0.94 3.40 -5.83
N THR A 30 1.16 3.77 -4.58
CA THR A 30 2.49 3.95 -4.00
C THR A 30 2.58 3.09 -2.76
N PHE A 31 3.61 2.27 -2.68
CA PHE A 31 3.97 1.52 -1.48
C PHE A 31 5.29 2.09 -0.97
N ASP A 32 5.23 2.88 0.10
CA ASP A 32 6.40 3.52 0.70
C ASP A 32 6.69 2.90 2.06
N GLY A 33 7.97 2.63 2.32
CA GLY A 33 8.44 2.05 3.57
C GLY A 33 9.61 2.85 4.11
N SER A 34 9.54 3.22 5.38
CA SER A 34 10.65 3.82 6.11
C SER A 34 10.88 3.10 7.43
N ALA A 35 12.09 3.21 7.95
CA ALA A 35 12.49 2.58 9.19
C ALA A 35 13.38 3.52 10.00
N ASP A 36 13.17 3.51 11.30
CA ASP A 36 14.04 4.22 12.22
C ASP A 36 15.40 3.52 12.30
N THR A 37 16.43 4.31 12.60
CA THR A 37 17.77 3.81 12.87
C THR A 37 18.21 4.29 14.24
N ILE A 38 18.78 3.38 15.03
CA ILE A 38 19.26 3.69 16.37
C ILE A 38 20.79 3.67 16.30
N GLU A 39 21.43 4.81 16.52
CA GLU A 39 22.89 4.90 16.56
C GLU A 39 23.44 4.20 17.81
N ASP A 40 24.38 3.28 17.63
CA ASP A 40 25.03 2.48 18.70
C ASP A 40 26.56 2.69 18.68
N SER A 41 26.99 3.87 18.25
CA SER A 41 28.42 4.17 18.11
C SER A 41 29.04 4.47 19.47
N VAL A 42 30.25 3.96 19.70
CA VAL A 42 31.00 4.10 20.96
C VAL A 42 32.32 4.83 20.75
N MET A 43 32.92 5.32 21.84
CA MET A 43 34.19 6.03 21.77
C MET A 43 35.32 5.09 21.30
N GLY A 44 35.92 5.43 20.16
CA GLY A 44 36.91 4.59 19.48
C GLY A 44 36.47 4.13 18.09
N ASP A 45 35.18 4.31 17.75
CA ASP A 45 34.67 3.98 16.42
C ASP A 45 35.16 4.95 15.35
N VAL A 46 35.53 4.40 14.20
CA VAL A 46 36.03 5.15 13.03
C VAL A 46 34.89 5.57 12.10
N ALA A 47 33.71 4.95 12.23
CA ALA A 47 32.50 5.25 11.48
C ALA A 47 31.27 5.01 12.35
N ARG A 48 30.16 5.71 12.05
CA ARG A 48 28.89 5.52 12.77
C ARG A 48 28.30 4.15 12.46
N THR A 49 27.86 3.45 13.48
CA THR A 49 27.11 2.18 13.37
C THR A 49 25.69 2.35 13.88
N TYR A 50 24.76 1.59 13.30
CA TYR A 50 23.33 1.69 13.56
C TYR A 50 22.69 0.31 13.73
N LYS A 51 21.66 0.25 14.57
CA LYS A 51 20.75 -0.89 14.74
C LYS A 51 19.40 -0.59 14.10
N GLU A 52 18.68 -1.65 13.72
CA GLU A 52 17.34 -1.55 13.16
C GLU A 52 16.33 -1.07 14.21
N GLY A 53 15.60 0.01 13.90
CA GLY A 53 14.50 0.52 14.69
C GLY A 53 13.14 0.03 14.20
N LEU A 54 12.07 0.74 14.59
CA LEU A 54 10.72 0.42 14.15
C LEU A 54 10.51 0.77 12.68
N LYS A 55 9.71 -0.04 11.98
CA LYS A 55 9.35 0.17 10.58
C LYS A 55 7.95 0.78 10.49
N THR A 56 7.76 1.65 9.51
CA THR A 56 6.46 2.18 9.10
C THR A 56 6.33 2.04 7.59
N ASN A 57 5.14 1.69 7.14
CA ASN A 57 4.84 1.62 5.71
C ASN A 57 3.51 2.31 5.46
N THR A 58 3.36 2.90 4.29
CA THR A 58 2.14 3.58 3.85
C THR A 58 1.78 3.09 2.46
N VAL A 59 0.51 2.76 2.25
CA VAL A 59 -0.04 2.49 0.93
C VAL A 59 -0.95 3.64 0.54
N SER A 60 -0.67 4.28 -0.59
CA SER A 60 -1.53 5.32 -1.14
C SER A 60 -2.06 4.88 -2.50
N LEU A 61 -3.35 5.09 -2.73
CA LEU A 61 -4.04 4.71 -3.97
C LEU A 61 -4.78 5.92 -4.54
N GLU A 62 -4.67 6.08 -5.86
CA GLU A 62 -5.46 7.02 -6.65
C GLU A 62 -6.30 6.21 -7.64
N VAL A 63 -7.62 6.38 -7.56
CA VAL A 63 -8.60 5.62 -8.34
C VAL A 63 -9.64 6.54 -8.97
N TYR A 64 -10.34 6.05 -10.00
CA TYR A 64 -11.62 6.65 -10.34
C TYR A 64 -12.70 6.10 -9.42
N TRP A 65 -13.53 6.99 -8.89
CA TRP A 65 -14.55 6.63 -7.93
C TRP A 65 -15.65 5.83 -8.61
N ASP A 66 -15.89 4.61 -8.12
CA ASP A 66 -17.02 3.77 -8.49
C ASP A 66 -17.86 3.41 -7.26
N GLU A 67 -19.13 3.79 -7.28
CA GLU A 67 -20.08 3.49 -6.20
C GLU A 67 -20.52 2.02 -6.17
N ALA A 68 -20.28 1.26 -7.23
CA ALA A 68 -20.54 -0.18 -7.30
C ALA A 68 -19.34 -1.02 -6.86
N ASP A 69 -18.15 -0.44 -6.72
CA ASP A 69 -16.95 -1.14 -6.27
C ASP A 69 -16.97 -1.34 -4.75
N ALA A 70 -17.26 -2.57 -4.32
CA ALA A 70 -17.29 -2.94 -2.91
C ALA A 70 -15.96 -2.69 -2.20
N GLN A 71 -14.83 -2.78 -2.91
CA GLN A 71 -13.50 -2.56 -2.36
C GLN A 71 -13.27 -1.08 -2.05
N GLN A 72 -13.69 -0.17 -2.94
CA GLN A 72 -13.63 1.27 -2.67
C GLN A 72 -14.54 1.69 -1.51
N LEU A 73 -15.71 1.06 -1.38
CA LEU A 73 -16.67 1.38 -0.33
C LEU A 73 -16.18 1.03 1.09
N ILE A 74 -15.34 -0.01 1.23
CA ILE A 74 -14.79 -0.41 2.54
C ILE A 74 -13.61 0.45 3.00
N LEU A 75 -13.03 1.29 2.13
CA LEU A 75 -11.93 2.20 2.45
C LEU A 75 -12.41 3.44 3.21
N ASP A 76 -13.15 3.24 4.30
CA ASP A 76 -13.63 4.33 5.13
C ASP A 76 -12.59 4.74 6.18
N GLU A 77 -12.62 6.00 6.60
CA GLU A 77 -11.65 6.51 7.57
C GLU A 77 -11.71 5.70 8.87
N ARG A 78 -10.55 5.35 9.42
CA ARG A 78 -10.38 4.49 10.62
C ARG A 78 -10.75 3.02 10.40
N ALA A 79 -11.17 2.61 9.20
CA ALA A 79 -11.36 1.19 8.90
C ALA A 79 -10.01 0.46 8.93
N SER A 80 -10.01 -0.75 9.48
CA SER A 80 -8.86 -1.66 9.41
C SER A 80 -9.01 -2.59 8.22
N ILE A 81 -7.99 -2.59 7.37
CA ILE A 81 -8.00 -3.20 6.04
C ILE A 81 -6.77 -4.09 5.89
N ASP A 82 -6.97 -5.28 5.34
CA ASP A 82 -5.90 -6.13 4.85
C ASP A 82 -5.68 -5.81 3.37
N PHE A 83 -4.42 -5.67 2.96
CA PHE A 83 -4.07 -5.30 1.60
C PHE A 83 -3.05 -6.26 1.00
N GLU A 84 -3.08 -6.35 -0.33
CA GLU A 84 -2.05 -6.96 -1.16
C GLU A 84 -1.75 -6.06 -2.35
N VAL A 85 -0.50 -5.65 -2.51
CA VAL A 85 -0.02 -4.84 -3.63
C VAL A 85 0.82 -5.71 -4.54
N TYR A 86 0.43 -5.80 -5.81
CA TYR A 86 1.11 -6.57 -6.85
C TYR A 86 1.70 -5.58 -7.87
N PRO A 87 2.99 -5.19 -7.78
CA PRO A 87 3.54 -4.16 -8.65
C PRO A 87 3.67 -4.60 -10.12
N THR A 88 3.81 -5.91 -10.35
CA THR A 88 4.07 -6.50 -11.66
C THR A 88 2.96 -7.47 -12.10
N GLY A 89 1.86 -7.54 -11.35
CA GLY A 89 0.69 -8.36 -11.62
C GLY A 89 0.62 -9.66 -10.82
N THR A 90 -0.36 -10.50 -11.17
CA THR A 90 -0.74 -11.69 -10.38
C THR A 90 -0.33 -13.00 -11.06
N GLY A 91 0.63 -12.96 -12.00
CA GLY A 91 1.16 -14.15 -12.65
C GLY A 91 2.04 -14.95 -11.68
N SER A 92 2.21 -16.25 -11.93
CA SER A 92 3.10 -17.08 -11.11
C SER A 92 4.53 -16.53 -11.10
N GLY A 93 5.15 -16.49 -9.92
CA GLY A 93 6.47 -15.93 -9.71
C GLY A 93 6.51 -14.40 -9.64
N GLU A 94 5.38 -13.71 -9.78
CA GLU A 94 5.30 -12.26 -9.54
C GLU A 94 5.26 -11.98 -8.04
N THR A 95 5.95 -10.91 -7.62
CA THR A 95 6.06 -10.52 -6.21
C THR A 95 4.85 -9.70 -5.78
N PHE A 96 4.39 -9.93 -4.56
CA PHE A 96 3.37 -9.13 -3.90
C PHE A 96 3.76 -8.77 -2.47
N PHE A 97 3.26 -7.63 -2.01
CA PHE A 97 3.42 -7.12 -0.66
C PHE A 97 2.09 -7.19 0.05
N SER A 98 2.03 -7.92 1.16
CA SER A 98 0.82 -8.10 1.95
C SER A 98 1.00 -7.56 3.36
N GLY A 99 -0.08 -7.05 3.92
CA GLY A 99 -0.08 -6.50 5.27
C GLY A 99 -1.48 -6.07 5.70
N SER A 100 -1.53 -5.48 6.89
CA SER A 100 -2.74 -4.86 7.42
C SER A 100 -2.45 -3.42 7.79
N GLY A 101 -3.48 -2.58 7.78
CA GLY A 101 -3.34 -1.18 8.13
C GLY A 101 -4.67 -0.54 8.46
N ILE A 102 -4.60 0.75 8.77
CA ILE A 102 -5.75 1.61 9.04
C ILE A 102 -5.83 2.66 7.96
N VAL A 103 -7.02 2.87 7.40
CA VAL A 103 -7.27 3.96 6.46
C VAL A 103 -7.21 5.29 7.21
N THR A 104 -6.29 6.15 6.81
CA THR A 104 -6.05 7.45 7.47
C THR A 104 -6.69 8.62 6.72
N SER A 105 -6.89 8.48 5.42
CA SER A 105 -7.55 9.52 4.62
C SER A 105 -8.39 8.91 3.50
N ARG A 106 -9.56 9.50 3.30
CA ARG A 106 -10.43 9.26 2.16
C ARG A 106 -10.85 10.59 1.56
N SER A 107 -10.50 10.84 0.31
CA SER A 107 -10.89 12.07 -0.41
C SER A 107 -11.56 11.69 -1.72
N ILE A 108 -12.78 12.17 -1.95
CA ILE A 108 -13.49 12.00 -3.23
C ILE A 108 -13.67 13.40 -3.83
N THR A 109 -13.19 13.59 -5.04
CA THR A 109 -13.19 14.88 -5.74
C THR A 109 -13.77 14.73 -7.13
N GLY A 110 -14.62 15.67 -7.53
CA GLY A 110 -15.17 15.73 -8.88
C GLY A 110 -15.29 17.18 -9.35
N ALA A 111 -15.08 17.39 -10.65
CA ALA A 111 -15.30 18.66 -11.33
C ALA A 111 -16.45 18.49 -12.34
N PHE A 112 -17.18 19.57 -12.65
CA PHE A 112 -18.31 19.50 -13.59
C PHE A 112 -17.92 18.98 -14.98
N ASP A 113 -16.66 19.19 -15.37
CA ASP A 113 -16.07 18.79 -16.65
C ASP A 113 -14.90 17.79 -16.45
N GLY A 114 -14.96 17.00 -15.37
CA GLY A 114 -13.94 16.02 -15.02
C GLY A 114 -14.54 14.71 -14.53
N MET A 115 -13.71 13.66 -14.45
CA MET A 115 -14.10 12.40 -13.84
C MET A 115 -14.11 12.53 -12.31
N VAL A 116 -14.89 11.69 -11.62
CA VAL A 116 -14.84 11.60 -10.17
C VAL A 116 -13.62 10.74 -9.79
N GLU A 117 -12.74 11.30 -9.00
CA GLU A 117 -11.50 10.68 -8.53
C GLU A 117 -11.57 10.46 -7.03
N ALA A 118 -10.93 9.40 -6.55
CA ALA A 118 -10.78 9.14 -5.13
C ALA A 118 -9.32 8.84 -4.78
N SER A 119 -8.88 9.41 -3.66
CA SER A 119 -7.55 9.20 -3.08
C SER A 119 -7.72 8.57 -1.70
N PHE A 120 -6.96 7.50 -1.46
CA PHE A 120 -6.95 6.76 -0.20
C PHE A 120 -5.52 6.63 0.31
N SER A 121 -5.33 6.76 1.63
CA SER A 121 -4.09 6.37 2.29
C SER A 121 -4.35 5.40 3.43
N ILE A 122 -3.53 4.37 3.48
CA ILE A 122 -3.55 3.30 4.46
C ILE A 122 -2.21 3.35 5.20
N GLN A 123 -2.27 3.60 6.50
CA GLN A 123 -1.13 3.48 7.38
C GLN A 123 -0.99 2.02 7.79
N CYS A 124 0.07 1.36 7.34
CA CYS A 124 0.32 -0.04 7.66
C CYS A 124 0.69 -0.20 9.13
N SER A 125 0.26 -1.30 9.70
CA SER A 125 0.60 -1.73 11.06
C SER A 125 1.10 -3.16 11.06
N GLY A 126 2.13 -3.44 11.85
CA GLY A 126 2.73 -4.77 11.94
C GLY A 126 3.70 -5.09 10.80
N ALA A 127 3.97 -6.38 10.61
CA ALA A 127 4.91 -6.84 9.61
C ALA A 127 4.29 -6.82 8.21
N ILE A 128 5.07 -6.35 7.24
CA ILE A 128 4.78 -6.50 5.82
C ILE A 128 5.43 -7.79 5.34
N THR A 129 4.67 -8.61 4.63
CA THR A 129 5.18 -9.84 4.02
C THR A 129 5.37 -9.64 2.53
N GLU A 130 6.60 -9.85 2.07
CA GLU A 130 6.94 -9.95 0.66
C GLU A 130 6.95 -11.44 0.25
N ALA A 131 6.15 -11.80 -0.74
CA ALA A 131 6.02 -13.17 -1.23
C ALA A 131 5.83 -13.19 -2.75
N GLN A 132 5.86 -14.39 -3.34
CA GLN A 132 5.60 -14.60 -4.76
C GLN A 132 4.33 -15.44 -4.96
N VAL A 133 3.62 -15.19 -6.05
CA VAL A 133 2.41 -15.96 -6.47
C VAL A 133 2.77 -17.39 -6.88
#